data_AF-A0A947EG31-F1
#
_entry.id   AF-A0A947EG31-F1
#
_cell.length_a   1.000
_cell.length_b   1.000
_cell.length_c   1.000
_cell.angle_alpha   90.00
_cell.angle_beta   90.00
_cell.angle_gamma   90.00
#
_symmetry.space_group_name_H-M   'P 1'
#
loop_
_entity.id
_entity.type
_entity.pdbx_description
1 polymer ?
#
loop_
_entity_poly.entity_id
_entity_poly.type
_entity_poly.pdbx_seq_one_letter_code
_entity_poly.pdbx_strand_id
1 'polypeptide(L)'
;MKQFYTFLTASMICLMLSIPVQAEAQLDLPRGSQKAKVSQHVGISEITIVYSRPSVNNREIWGKLVPYGMNNLGFGTAKESPWRAGANENTTIKFSDDVTVEGKPLKEGKYGLHMIINPDNTATVIFSNKHQAWGSYFYDPADDALRVDVPMKDAPHTEQLTYLFTDVDGTSAVASLNWEKKQIPFKIGVDVPKVVLADIRNKLENAPGFQRQTWEQAAAYSLNNGGDLEEALGWINGTIEGMFFSEKTFGNLSTKAQILNKLNRTAEADAVMDEALGMASVLEMHGYGRQLIGLGKKEKAMEVFKMNAKKNKGEWPVDYGMARAYSAMGNYTAALKHLKIAAGRAPDALNQNAIATNMAKLENGEDIN
;
A
#
# COMPACT_ATOMS: atom_id res chain seq x y z
N MET A 1 19.65 62.37 48.35
CA MET A 1 20.00 63.56 47.55
C MET A 1 20.58 63.10 46.22
N LYS A 2 19.96 63.53 45.10
CA LYS A 2 20.49 63.77 43.72
C LYS A 2 21.25 62.61 43.03
N GLN A 3 20.67 61.93 42.02
CA GLN A 3 20.57 62.29 40.58
C GLN A 3 21.88 62.76 39.94
N PHE A 4 22.11 62.28 38.69
CA PHE A 4 23.04 62.71 37.61
C PHE A 4 24.00 61.56 37.16
N TYR A 5 24.11 61.11 35.90
CA TYR A 5 23.75 61.62 34.57
C TYR A 5 23.37 60.49 33.59
N THR A 6 22.35 60.80 32.79
CA THR A 6 21.97 60.20 31.51
C THR A 6 22.94 60.64 30.39
N PHE A 7 22.96 59.89 29.28
CA PHE A 7 23.56 60.19 27.96
C PHE A 7 25.04 59.82 27.73
N LEU A 8 25.27 58.61 27.20
CA LEU A 8 26.13 58.47 26.03
C LEU A 8 25.36 57.73 24.93
N THR A 9 24.93 58.53 23.96
CA THR A 9 24.21 58.18 22.74
C THR A 9 25.12 57.50 21.72
N ALA A 10 24.52 56.56 20.99
CA ALA A 10 24.67 56.40 19.54
C ALA A 10 26.07 56.06 18.99
N SER A 11 26.41 54.78 18.98
CA SER A 11 27.08 54.14 17.83
C SER A 11 27.03 52.63 17.95
N MET A 12 25.85 52.06 17.72
CA MET A 12 25.72 50.66 17.33
C MET A 12 24.68 50.57 16.21
N ILE A 13 24.89 51.42 15.20
CA ILE A 13 24.21 51.39 13.92
C ILE A 13 25.07 50.56 12.98
N CYS A 14 24.42 49.61 12.32
CA CYS A 14 24.86 48.93 11.10
C CYS A 14 26.21 48.20 11.14
N LEU A 15 26.15 46.93 11.52
CA LEU A 15 26.80 45.91 10.70
C LEU A 15 25.81 44.76 10.49
N MET A 16 24.74 45.05 9.75
CA MET A 16 24.03 43.99 9.04
C MET A 16 25.04 43.41 8.05
N LEU A 17 25.45 42.17 8.32
CA LEU A 17 26.22 41.34 7.41
C LEU A 17 25.46 41.25 6.08
N SER A 18 25.92 42.03 5.09
CA SER A 18 25.56 41.86 3.70
C SER A 18 26.07 40.50 3.25
N ILE A 19 25.24 39.46 3.38
CA ILE A 19 25.46 38.21 2.66
C ILE A 19 25.20 38.55 1.19
N PRO A 20 26.20 38.50 0.28
CA PRO A 20 25.89 38.56 -1.12
C PRO A 20 25.10 37.30 -1.46
N VAL A 21 23.77 37.43 -1.54
CA VAL A 21 22.94 36.48 -2.25
C VAL A 21 23.37 36.58 -3.71
N GLN A 22 24.19 35.63 -4.16
CA GLN A 22 24.38 35.40 -5.58
C GLN A 22 23.04 34.87 -6.11
N ALA A 23 22.14 35.80 -6.45
CA ALA A 23 21.00 35.49 -7.28
C ALA A 23 21.55 35.26 -8.69
N GLU A 24 21.66 34.00 -9.10
CA GLU A 24 21.78 33.68 -10.52
C GLU A 24 20.46 34.06 -11.20
N ALA A 25 20.34 35.32 -11.60
CA ALA A 25 19.22 35.79 -12.39
C ALA A 25 19.46 35.45 -13.86
N GLN A 26 19.32 34.18 -14.22
CA GLN A 26 18.90 33.88 -15.59
C GLN A 26 17.44 34.32 -15.73
N LEU A 27 17.12 35.06 -16.80
CA LEU A 27 15.74 35.39 -17.15
C LEU A 27 14.96 34.08 -17.35
N ASP A 28 13.82 33.95 -16.69
CA ASP A 28 12.91 32.81 -16.87
C ASP A 28 12.16 32.98 -18.21
N LEU A 29 12.78 32.50 -19.28
CA LEU A 29 12.24 32.54 -20.63
C LEU A 29 11.52 31.23 -20.98
N PRO A 30 10.47 31.26 -21.83
CA PRO A 30 9.80 30.05 -22.28
C PRO A 30 10.79 29.03 -22.87
N ARG A 31 10.81 27.84 -22.28
CA ARG A 31 11.71 26.76 -22.68
C ARG A 31 11.20 26.05 -23.93
N GLY A 32 12.09 25.74 -24.88
CA GLY A 32 11.73 24.93 -26.06
C GLY A 32 11.21 23.52 -25.71
N SER A 33 11.62 23.00 -24.55
CA SER A 33 11.07 21.78 -23.96
C SER A 33 10.60 22.07 -22.54
N GLN A 34 9.28 21.99 -22.35
CA GLN A 34 8.61 22.29 -21.10
C GLN A 34 8.82 21.16 -20.08
N LYS A 35 8.77 21.51 -18.79
CA LYS A 35 8.91 20.54 -17.70
C LYS A 35 7.56 19.89 -17.38
N ALA A 36 7.57 18.60 -17.09
CA ALA A 36 6.39 17.82 -16.72
C ALA A 36 6.70 16.89 -15.54
N LYS A 37 5.64 16.49 -14.84
CA LYS A 37 5.68 15.53 -13.73
C LYS A 37 4.49 14.57 -13.86
N VAL A 38 4.72 13.30 -13.57
CA VAL A 38 3.67 12.28 -13.38
C VAL A 38 3.95 11.53 -12.08
N SER A 39 2.90 11.15 -11.36
CA SER A 39 2.99 10.36 -10.12
C SER A 39 1.96 9.24 -10.11
N GLN A 40 2.26 8.13 -9.44
CA GLN A 40 1.40 6.96 -9.26
C GLN A 40 1.61 6.35 -7.87
N HIS A 41 0.52 5.98 -7.20
CA HIS A 41 0.57 5.16 -5.99
C HIS A 41 0.40 3.68 -6.31
N VAL A 42 1.21 2.82 -5.70
CA VAL A 42 1.06 1.37 -5.69
C VAL A 42 1.09 0.92 -4.22
N GLY A 43 -0.02 0.38 -3.73
CA GLY A 43 -0.23 0.26 -2.27
C GLY A 43 -0.19 1.65 -1.61
N ILE A 44 0.73 1.84 -0.67
CA ILE A 44 1.00 3.15 -0.05
C ILE A 44 2.28 3.82 -0.56
N SER A 45 2.96 3.22 -1.54
CA SER A 45 4.20 3.74 -2.13
C SER A 45 3.92 4.67 -3.29
N GLU A 46 4.58 5.84 -3.32
CA GLU A 46 4.51 6.82 -4.40
C GLU A 46 5.72 6.69 -5.35
N ILE A 47 5.43 6.63 -6.65
CA ILE A 47 6.41 6.67 -7.73
C ILE A 47 6.21 7.99 -8.50
N THR A 48 7.26 8.81 -8.59
CA THR A 48 7.21 10.11 -9.29
C THR A 48 8.26 10.17 -10.40
N ILE A 49 7.88 10.58 -11.61
CA ILE A 49 8.79 10.90 -12.71
C ILE A 49 8.71 12.39 -13.02
N VAL A 50 9.86 13.08 -13.05
CA VAL A 50 9.99 14.50 -13.43
C VAL A 50 10.95 14.60 -14.62
N TYR A 51 10.50 15.23 -15.70
CA TYR A 51 11.19 15.24 -16.99
C TYR A 51 10.94 16.54 -17.76
N SER A 52 11.78 16.84 -18.76
CA SER A 52 11.42 17.79 -19.83
C SER A 52 11.02 17.03 -21.08
N ARG A 53 9.94 17.48 -21.73
CA ARG A 53 9.30 16.79 -22.87
C ARG A 53 9.62 17.44 -24.22
N PRO A 54 10.62 16.99 -24.98
CA PRO A 54 10.87 17.52 -26.32
C PRO A 54 9.78 17.09 -27.30
N SER A 55 9.49 17.93 -28.29
CA SER A 55 8.61 17.58 -29.43
C SER A 55 9.39 16.83 -30.51
N VAL A 56 8.73 16.02 -31.34
CA VAL A 56 9.36 15.38 -32.51
C VAL A 56 9.79 16.45 -33.52
N ASN A 57 8.91 17.42 -33.82
CA ASN A 57 9.17 18.53 -34.74
C ASN A 57 9.67 18.07 -36.12
N ASN A 58 9.06 17.03 -36.70
CA ASN A 58 9.44 16.43 -37.99
C ASN A 58 10.90 15.93 -38.07
N ARG A 59 11.56 15.70 -36.94
CA ARG A 59 12.93 15.15 -36.88
C ARG A 59 12.87 13.63 -36.85
N GLU A 60 13.88 13.00 -37.44
CA GLU A 60 14.16 11.58 -37.22
C GLU A 60 14.68 11.40 -35.78
N ILE A 61 13.97 10.61 -34.98
CA ILE A 61 14.25 10.47 -33.55
C ILE A 61 15.26 9.36 -33.30
N TRP A 62 14.90 8.13 -33.62
CA TRP A 62 15.66 6.93 -33.28
C TRP A 62 16.83 6.71 -34.25
N GLY A 63 18.04 6.56 -33.72
CA GLY A 63 19.28 6.45 -34.50
C GLY A 63 19.84 7.78 -35.00
N LYS A 64 19.15 8.91 -34.78
CA LYS A 64 19.62 10.26 -35.11
C LYS A 64 19.64 11.17 -33.88
N LEU A 65 18.48 11.73 -33.51
CA LEU A 65 18.39 12.62 -32.34
C LEU A 65 18.68 11.88 -31.04
N VAL A 66 18.19 10.65 -30.94
CA VAL A 66 18.55 9.66 -29.92
C VAL A 66 19.39 8.60 -30.62
N PRO A 67 20.73 8.70 -30.60
CA PRO A 67 21.57 7.73 -31.27
C PRO A 67 21.50 6.38 -30.56
N TYR A 68 21.80 5.31 -31.29
CA TYR A 68 21.91 3.98 -30.69
C TYR A 68 23.18 3.87 -29.84
N GLY A 69 23.12 3.04 -28.79
CA GLY A 69 24.22 2.81 -27.88
C GLY A 69 24.55 4.01 -26.99
N MET A 70 25.76 3.98 -26.44
CA MET A 70 26.34 5.07 -25.66
C MET A 70 27.09 6.03 -26.60
N ASN A 71 27.09 7.32 -26.30
CA ASN A 71 27.65 8.33 -27.21
C ASN A 71 28.47 9.38 -26.46
N ASN A 72 29.57 9.83 -27.06
CA ASN A 72 30.31 10.97 -26.53
C ASN A 72 29.57 12.27 -26.89
N LEU A 73 29.18 13.05 -25.88
CA LEU A 73 28.41 14.29 -26.07
C LEU A 73 29.29 15.51 -26.41
N GLY A 74 30.62 15.34 -26.49
CA GLY A 74 31.58 16.40 -26.79
C GLY A 74 31.73 17.45 -25.69
N PHE A 75 31.12 17.21 -24.52
CA PHE A 75 31.11 18.13 -23.38
C PHE A 75 30.97 17.36 -22.06
N GLY A 76 31.53 17.90 -20.97
CA GLY A 76 31.59 17.25 -19.67
C GLY A 76 32.72 16.24 -19.53
N THR A 77 32.67 15.41 -18.49
CA THR A 77 33.72 14.42 -18.17
C THR A 77 33.39 13.01 -18.65
N ALA A 78 32.15 12.75 -19.07
CA ALA A 78 31.74 11.44 -19.56
C ALA A 78 32.39 11.14 -20.91
N LYS A 79 33.07 10.00 -21.03
CA LYS A 79 33.64 9.53 -22.31
C LYS A 79 32.56 9.02 -23.25
N GLU A 80 31.57 8.34 -22.68
CA GLU A 80 30.37 7.88 -23.36
C GLU A 80 29.19 8.04 -22.41
N SER A 81 28.05 8.47 -22.94
CA SER A 81 26.87 8.82 -22.17
C SER A 81 25.63 8.10 -22.72
N PRO A 82 24.74 7.61 -21.85
CA PRO A 82 23.42 7.16 -22.25
C PRO A 82 22.53 8.37 -22.54
N TRP A 83 21.43 8.15 -23.23
CA TRP A 83 20.42 9.19 -23.42
C TRP A 83 19.76 9.52 -22.08
N ARG A 84 19.61 10.82 -21.77
CA ARG A 84 18.95 11.33 -20.55
C ARG A 84 17.42 11.11 -20.50
N ALA A 85 16.88 10.33 -21.45
CA ALA A 85 15.48 9.95 -21.54
C ALA A 85 14.50 11.15 -21.44
N GLY A 86 14.90 12.27 -22.03
CA GLY A 86 14.27 13.59 -21.87
C GLY A 86 15.13 14.68 -22.51
N ALA A 87 14.86 15.94 -22.16
CA ALA A 87 15.64 17.09 -22.59
C ALA A 87 16.14 17.93 -21.40
N ASN A 88 17.07 18.84 -21.67
CA ASN A 88 17.62 19.77 -20.68
C ASN A 88 18.29 19.06 -19.48
N GLU A 89 17.74 19.20 -18.28
CA GLU A 89 18.19 18.56 -17.04
C GLU A 89 18.00 17.04 -17.08
N ASN A 90 18.53 16.34 -16.07
CA ASN A 90 18.32 14.91 -15.96
C ASN A 90 16.83 14.60 -15.72
N THR A 91 16.30 13.60 -16.44
CA THR A 91 15.02 13.01 -16.06
C THR A 91 15.23 12.31 -14.73
N THR A 92 14.30 12.47 -13.79
CA THR A 92 14.42 11.82 -12.47
C THR A 92 13.21 10.97 -12.18
N ILE A 93 13.44 9.83 -11.56
CA ILE A 93 12.42 8.97 -10.99
C ILE A 93 12.67 8.84 -9.49
N LYS A 94 11.61 8.96 -8.69
CA LYS A 94 11.66 8.87 -7.23
C LYS A 94 10.70 7.78 -6.77
N PHE A 95 11.16 6.97 -5.83
CA PHE A 95 10.38 5.98 -5.10
C PHE A 95 10.34 6.39 -3.62
N SER A 96 9.16 6.33 -3.00
CA SER A 96 9.02 6.56 -1.55
C SER A 96 9.47 5.38 -0.70
N ASP A 97 9.53 4.18 -1.30
CA ASP A 97 9.87 2.92 -0.63
C ASP A 97 10.72 2.04 -1.56
N ASP A 98 11.30 0.97 -1.01
CA ASP A 98 11.99 -0.07 -1.79
C ASP A 98 11.04 -0.68 -2.83
N VAL A 99 11.53 -0.85 -4.07
CA VAL A 99 10.77 -1.44 -5.18
C VAL A 99 11.55 -2.55 -5.86
N THR A 100 10.88 -3.23 -6.78
CA THR A 100 11.53 -4.02 -7.83
C THR A 100 11.28 -3.36 -9.18
N VAL A 101 12.28 -3.34 -10.04
CA VAL A 101 12.15 -2.93 -11.45
C VAL A 101 12.53 -4.10 -12.32
N GLU A 102 11.62 -4.56 -13.17
CA GLU A 102 11.79 -5.79 -13.97
C GLU A 102 12.25 -6.99 -13.10
N GLY A 103 11.68 -7.09 -11.89
CA GLY A 103 12.00 -8.13 -10.92
C GLY A 103 13.33 -7.95 -10.15
N LYS A 104 14.14 -6.93 -10.49
CA LYS A 104 15.39 -6.63 -9.77
C LYS A 104 15.17 -5.62 -8.64
N PRO A 105 15.75 -5.80 -7.45
CA PRO A 105 15.55 -4.88 -6.33
C PRO A 105 16.18 -3.52 -6.60
N LEU A 106 15.49 -2.45 -6.18
CA LEU A 106 15.98 -1.08 -6.15
C LEU A 106 15.52 -0.43 -4.85
N LYS A 107 16.43 0.26 -4.16
CA LYS A 107 16.11 0.92 -2.89
C LYS A 107 15.20 2.13 -3.08
N GLU A 108 14.53 2.53 -2.01
CA GLU A 108 13.87 3.83 -1.98
C GLU A 108 14.86 4.95 -2.32
N GLY A 109 14.36 6.04 -2.88
CA GLY A 109 15.20 7.19 -3.18
C GLY A 109 14.89 7.83 -4.52
N LYS A 110 15.77 8.76 -4.91
CA LYS A 110 15.66 9.51 -6.15
C LYS A 110 16.83 9.15 -7.07
N TYR A 111 16.51 8.84 -8.32
CA TYR A 111 17.46 8.39 -9.32
C TYR A 111 17.39 9.26 -10.57
N GLY A 112 18.53 9.47 -11.21
CA GLY A 112 18.62 9.93 -12.58
C GLY A 112 18.21 8.79 -13.51
N LEU A 113 17.31 9.06 -14.44
CA LEU A 113 16.80 8.08 -15.39
C LEU A 113 17.47 8.27 -16.74
N HIS A 114 18.22 7.24 -17.15
CA HIS A 114 18.89 7.20 -18.43
C HIS A 114 18.48 5.96 -19.22
N MET A 115 18.66 6.00 -20.54
CA MET A 115 18.38 4.87 -21.42
C MET A 115 19.48 4.72 -22.47
N ILE A 116 19.90 3.49 -22.71
CA ILE A 116 20.67 3.10 -23.90
C ILE A 116 19.68 2.51 -24.88
N ILE A 117 19.56 3.07 -26.09
CA ILE A 117 18.68 2.53 -27.12
C ILE A 117 19.49 1.60 -28.02
N ASN A 118 19.04 0.37 -28.21
CA ASN A 118 19.75 -0.62 -29.01
C ASN A 118 19.13 -0.75 -30.41
N PRO A 119 19.93 -1.10 -31.45
CA PRO A 119 19.42 -1.28 -32.80
C PRO A 119 18.41 -2.42 -32.96
N ASP A 120 18.38 -3.37 -32.02
CA ASP A 120 17.48 -4.54 -32.00
C ASP A 120 16.13 -4.26 -31.34
N ASN A 121 15.75 -2.98 -31.23
CA ASN A 121 14.48 -2.53 -30.63
C ASN A 121 14.34 -2.93 -29.15
N THR A 122 15.46 -2.93 -28.44
CA THR A 122 15.52 -3.02 -26.98
C THR A 122 16.11 -1.74 -26.37
N ALA A 123 15.90 -1.53 -25.09
CA ALA A 123 16.53 -0.45 -24.35
C ALA A 123 17.05 -0.93 -23.00
N THR A 124 18.22 -0.46 -22.59
CA THR A 124 18.70 -0.59 -21.21
C THR A 124 18.25 0.64 -20.43
N VAL A 125 17.32 0.47 -19.50
CA VAL A 125 16.90 1.52 -18.55
C VAL A 125 17.85 1.53 -17.37
N ILE A 126 18.34 2.72 -17.02
CA ILE A 126 19.40 2.93 -16.05
C ILE A 126 18.91 3.90 -14.96
N PHE A 127 19.10 3.50 -13.71
CA PHE A 127 18.80 4.27 -12.51
C PHE A 127 20.12 4.69 -11.86
N SER A 128 20.51 5.96 -12.03
CA SER A 128 21.78 6.49 -11.49
C SER A 128 21.56 7.22 -10.17
N ASN A 129 22.46 7.05 -9.21
CA ASN A 129 22.48 7.81 -7.96
C ASN A 129 22.77 9.32 -8.19
N LYS A 130 23.33 9.71 -9.35
CA LYS A 130 23.61 11.12 -9.71
C LYS A 130 22.39 11.83 -10.31
N HIS A 131 21.33 11.94 -9.52
CA HIS A 131 20.07 12.53 -9.95
C HIS A 131 20.05 14.08 -10.02
N GLN A 132 21.10 14.76 -9.54
CA GLN A 132 21.22 16.24 -9.60
C GLN A 132 22.05 16.73 -10.79
N ALA A 133 22.68 15.83 -11.54
CA ALA A 133 23.51 16.18 -12.68
C ALA A 133 22.68 16.84 -13.80
N TRP A 134 23.32 17.70 -14.60
CA TRP A 134 22.67 18.24 -15.80
C TRP A 134 22.78 17.21 -16.93
N GLY A 135 21.70 16.45 -17.16
CA GLY A 135 21.67 15.43 -18.21
C GLY A 135 22.73 14.34 -18.01
N SER A 136 23.44 13.95 -19.07
CA SER A 136 24.38 12.82 -19.04
C SER A 136 25.86 13.23 -19.24
N TYR A 137 26.20 14.53 -19.16
CA TYR A 137 27.56 15.04 -19.45
C TYR A 137 28.63 14.57 -18.44
N PHE A 138 28.21 14.23 -17.22
CA PHE A 138 29.06 13.75 -16.14
C PHE A 138 28.66 12.33 -15.72
N TYR A 139 28.06 11.58 -16.64
CA TYR A 139 27.64 10.21 -16.39
C TYR A 139 28.85 9.31 -16.08
N ASP A 140 28.72 8.54 -15.00
CA ASP A 140 29.66 7.51 -14.58
C ASP A 140 28.89 6.20 -14.31
N PRO A 141 29.19 5.10 -15.04
CA PRO A 141 28.61 3.78 -14.75
C PRO A 141 28.73 3.33 -13.29
N ALA A 142 29.75 3.79 -12.55
CA ALA A 142 29.95 3.44 -11.15
C ALA A 142 28.85 4.02 -10.24
N ASP A 143 28.13 5.05 -10.69
CA ASP A 143 27.03 5.65 -9.96
C ASP A 143 25.67 4.96 -10.25
N ASP A 144 25.62 3.95 -11.13
CA ASP A 144 24.39 3.24 -11.43
C ASP A 144 23.95 2.35 -10.26
N ALA A 145 22.74 2.60 -9.76
CA ALA A 145 22.09 1.73 -8.77
C ALA A 145 21.48 0.49 -9.43
N LEU A 146 20.97 0.61 -10.66
CA LEU A 146 20.33 -0.49 -11.38
C LEU A 146 20.36 -0.30 -12.90
N ARG A 147 20.51 -1.41 -13.63
CA ARG A 147 20.27 -1.52 -15.08
C ARG A 147 19.31 -2.67 -15.39
N VAL A 148 18.31 -2.40 -16.22
CA VAL A 148 17.34 -3.40 -16.70
C VAL A 148 17.18 -3.28 -18.21
N ASP A 149 17.18 -4.41 -18.91
CA ASP A 149 16.93 -4.45 -20.34
C ASP A 149 15.44 -4.73 -20.58
N VAL A 150 14.82 -3.92 -21.44
CA VAL A 150 13.39 -4.03 -21.77
C VAL A 150 13.17 -3.97 -23.29
N PRO A 151 12.16 -4.70 -23.80
CA PRO A 151 11.77 -4.57 -25.20
C PRO A 151 11.08 -3.22 -25.42
N MET A 152 11.43 -2.55 -26.52
CA MET A 152 10.67 -1.40 -27.01
C MET A 152 9.46 -1.91 -27.81
N LYS A 153 8.38 -1.13 -27.81
CA LYS A 153 7.16 -1.44 -28.58
C LYS A 153 6.88 -0.33 -29.58
N ASP A 154 6.26 -0.70 -30.69
CA ASP A 154 5.64 0.29 -31.57
C ASP A 154 4.38 0.85 -30.90
N ALA A 155 4.12 2.14 -31.11
CA ALA A 155 3.01 2.85 -30.51
C ALA A 155 2.46 3.91 -31.49
N PRO A 156 1.22 4.40 -31.27
CA PRO A 156 0.72 5.57 -31.97
C PRO A 156 1.63 6.79 -31.80
N HIS A 157 1.65 7.66 -32.82
CA HIS A 157 2.50 8.86 -32.81
C HIS A 157 2.22 9.75 -31.60
N THR A 158 3.27 10.01 -30.82
CA THR A 158 3.27 10.87 -29.64
C THR A 158 4.21 12.03 -29.88
N GLU A 159 3.66 13.22 -30.13
CA GLU A 159 4.46 14.38 -30.56
C GLU A 159 5.43 14.86 -29.48
N GLN A 160 4.97 14.99 -28.24
CA GLN A 160 5.80 15.38 -27.12
C GLN A 160 6.13 14.16 -26.27
N LEU A 161 7.41 13.94 -25.97
CA LEU A 161 7.84 12.87 -25.07
C LEU A 161 6.98 12.87 -23.81
N THR A 162 6.41 11.73 -23.46
CA THR A 162 5.45 11.64 -22.37
C THR A 162 5.75 10.40 -21.54
N TYR A 163 5.85 10.58 -20.23
CA TYR A 163 5.83 9.47 -19.28
C TYR A 163 4.43 9.26 -18.74
N LEU A 164 4.04 8.00 -18.60
CA LEU A 164 2.76 7.59 -18.04
C LEU A 164 2.90 6.26 -17.29
N PHE A 165 1.92 5.97 -16.44
CA PHE A 165 1.78 4.67 -15.77
C PHE A 165 0.59 3.91 -16.38
N THR A 166 0.82 2.65 -16.77
CA THR A 166 -0.19 1.71 -17.26
C THR A 166 -0.22 0.46 -16.39
N ASP A 167 -1.22 -0.40 -16.60
CA ASP A 167 -1.32 -1.72 -15.97
C ASP A 167 -1.13 -1.65 -14.44
N VAL A 168 -1.82 -0.67 -13.82
CA VAL A 168 -1.74 -0.44 -12.39
C VAL A 168 -2.62 -1.45 -11.66
N ASP A 169 -2.01 -2.23 -10.78
CA ASP A 169 -2.68 -3.15 -9.86
C ASP A 169 -2.28 -2.85 -8.40
N GLY A 170 -2.76 -3.67 -7.47
CA GLY A 170 -2.52 -3.47 -6.03
C GLY A 170 -1.04 -3.57 -5.60
N THR A 171 -0.17 -4.15 -6.43
CA THR A 171 1.23 -4.46 -6.11
C THR A 171 2.22 -4.02 -7.18
N SER A 172 1.76 -3.55 -8.35
CA SER A 172 2.64 -3.15 -9.43
C SER A 172 2.03 -2.11 -10.36
N ALA A 173 2.89 -1.45 -11.12
CA ALA A 173 2.52 -0.58 -12.24
C ALA A 173 3.60 -0.67 -13.33
N VAL A 174 3.25 -0.38 -14.57
CA VAL A 174 4.22 -0.23 -15.67
C VAL A 174 4.45 1.25 -15.92
N ALA A 175 5.67 1.72 -15.69
CA ALA A 175 6.10 3.04 -16.12
C ALA A 175 6.52 2.99 -17.59
N SER A 176 6.13 3.98 -18.38
CA SER A 176 6.35 3.95 -19.82
C SER A 176 6.75 5.31 -20.37
N LEU A 177 7.84 5.35 -21.14
CA LEU A 177 8.19 6.48 -22.01
C LEU A 177 7.54 6.29 -23.37
N ASN A 178 6.72 7.24 -23.80
CA ASN A 178 6.10 7.28 -25.12
C ASN A 178 6.58 8.51 -25.88
N TRP A 179 7.17 8.30 -27.06
CA TRP A 179 7.61 9.39 -27.93
C TRP A 179 7.74 8.95 -29.37
N GLU A 180 7.33 9.81 -30.31
CA GLU A 180 7.19 9.42 -31.71
C GLU A 180 6.32 8.16 -31.79
N LYS A 181 6.75 7.10 -32.45
CA LYS A 181 6.02 5.83 -32.63
C LYS A 181 6.60 4.73 -31.76
N LYS A 182 7.36 5.06 -30.71
CA LYS A 182 7.95 4.08 -29.80
C LYS A 182 7.46 4.26 -28.37
N GLN A 183 7.42 3.13 -27.70
CA GLN A 183 7.13 2.98 -26.29
C GLN A 183 8.25 2.18 -25.62
N ILE A 184 8.69 2.62 -24.45
CA ILE A 184 9.70 1.94 -23.62
C ILE A 184 9.07 1.67 -22.24
N PRO A 185 8.40 0.52 -22.07
CA PRO A 185 7.74 0.16 -20.81
C PRO A 185 8.70 -0.59 -19.89
N PHE A 186 8.61 -0.34 -18.59
CA PHE A 186 9.25 -1.16 -17.56
C PHE A 186 8.32 -1.31 -16.34
N LYS A 187 8.20 -2.54 -15.84
CA LYS A 187 7.39 -2.92 -14.69
C LYS A 187 8.09 -2.56 -13.39
N ILE A 188 7.33 -1.92 -12.51
CA ILE A 188 7.72 -1.61 -11.13
C ILE A 188 6.79 -2.39 -10.19
N GLY A 189 7.36 -3.21 -9.32
CA GLY A 189 6.64 -3.95 -8.29
C GLY A 189 6.96 -3.44 -6.89
N VAL A 190 5.98 -3.51 -5.99
CA VAL A 190 6.09 -3.10 -4.58
C VAL A 190 5.71 -4.28 -3.69
N ASP A 191 6.54 -4.56 -2.69
CA ASP A 191 6.20 -5.49 -1.61
C ASP A 191 5.27 -4.79 -0.61
N VAL A 192 3.99 -4.71 -0.97
CA VAL A 192 2.99 -3.95 -0.21
C VAL A 192 2.88 -4.40 1.24
N PRO A 193 2.82 -5.71 1.58
CA PRO A 193 2.83 -6.15 2.96
C PRO A 193 4.04 -5.63 3.74
N LYS A 194 5.24 -5.71 3.17
CA LYS A 194 6.46 -5.21 3.82
C LYS A 194 6.40 -3.70 4.05
N VAL A 195 5.99 -2.93 3.04
CA VAL A 195 5.89 -1.47 3.13
C VAL A 195 4.86 -1.05 4.18
N VAL A 196 3.67 -1.64 4.16
CA VAL A 196 2.61 -1.32 5.12
C VAL A 196 3.02 -1.72 6.55
N LEU A 197 3.69 -2.86 6.74
CA LEU A 197 4.19 -3.25 8.06
C LEU A 197 5.29 -2.31 8.58
N ALA A 198 6.14 -1.78 7.70
CA ALA A 198 7.14 -0.78 8.09
C ALA A 198 6.46 0.54 8.53
N ASP A 199 5.47 1.01 7.78
CA ASP A 199 4.67 2.19 8.14
C ASP A 199 3.87 1.98 9.44
N ILE A 200 3.27 0.80 9.64
CA ILE A 200 2.60 0.43 10.88
C ILE A 200 3.58 0.53 12.06
N ARG A 201 4.75 -0.10 11.97
CA ARG A 201 5.76 -0.06 13.05
C ARG A 201 6.16 1.38 13.38
N ASN A 202 6.41 2.19 12.36
CA ASN A 202 6.73 3.61 12.54
C ASN A 202 5.57 4.37 13.24
N LYS A 203 4.33 4.17 12.80
CA LYS A 203 3.16 4.83 13.41
C LYS A 203 2.93 4.41 14.85
N LEU A 204 3.20 3.14 15.20
CA LEU A 204 3.08 2.63 16.56
C LEU A 204 4.13 3.22 17.53
N GLU A 205 5.23 3.77 17.01
CA GLU A 205 6.22 4.52 17.81
C GLU A 205 5.83 6.00 18.02
N ASN A 206 4.76 6.47 17.37
CA ASN A 206 4.35 7.88 17.36
C ASN A 206 2.94 8.06 17.96
N ALA A 207 2.31 9.22 17.72
CA ALA A 207 0.97 9.53 18.23
C ALA A 207 -0.10 8.42 18.03
N PRO A 208 -0.15 7.70 16.88
CA PRO A 208 -1.07 6.57 16.72
C PRO A 208 -0.84 5.41 17.71
N GLY A 209 0.38 5.22 18.20
CA GLY A 209 0.75 4.19 19.17
C GLY A 209 0.10 4.35 20.55
N PHE A 210 -0.49 5.50 20.84
CA PHE A 210 -1.23 5.74 22.10
C PHE A 210 -2.71 5.32 22.02
N GLN A 211 -3.15 4.72 20.91
CA GLN A 211 -4.51 4.26 20.71
C GLN A 211 -4.56 2.73 20.57
N ARG A 212 -5.39 2.07 21.38
CA ARG A 212 -5.60 0.61 21.32
C ARG A 212 -5.91 0.12 19.91
N GLN A 213 -6.80 0.85 19.23
CA GLN A 213 -7.32 0.50 17.91
C GLN A 213 -6.21 0.39 16.86
N THR A 214 -5.14 1.19 16.95
CA THR A 214 -4.01 1.11 16.02
C THR A 214 -3.26 -0.22 16.16
N TRP A 215 -3.07 -0.71 17.39
CA TRP A 215 -2.43 -2.01 17.64
C TRP A 215 -3.33 -3.17 17.24
N GLU A 216 -4.65 -3.05 17.43
CA GLU A 216 -5.63 -4.04 16.93
C GLU A 216 -5.60 -4.09 15.39
N GLN A 217 -5.54 -2.94 14.72
CA GLN A 217 -5.38 -2.85 13.27
C GLN A 217 -4.06 -3.44 12.79
N ALA A 218 -2.95 -3.20 13.50
CA ALA A 218 -1.65 -3.76 13.19
C ALA A 218 -1.67 -5.30 13.23
N ALA A 219 -2.19 -5.88 14.31
CA ALA A 219 -2.33 -7.32 14.46
C ALA A 219 -3.26 -7.92 13.39
N ALA A 220 -4.39 -7.27 13.11
CA ALA A 220 -5.32 -7.69 12.08
C ALA A 220 -4.70 -7.61 10.67
N TYR A 221 -3.87 -6.60 10.40
CA TYR A 221 -3.17 -6.49 9.12
C TYR A 221 -2.21 -7.67 8.92
N SER A 222 -1.35 -7.96 9.89
CA SER A 222 -0.42 -9.10 9.84
C SER A 222 -1.14 -10.44 9.71
N LEU A 223 -2.25 -10.61 10.44
CA LEU A 223 -3.08 -11.82 10.36
C LEU A 223 -3.60 -12.06 8.94
N ASN A 224 -3.98 -11.01 8.21
CA ASN A 224 -4.66 -11.14 6.91
C ASN A 224 -3.75 -11.00 5.70
N ASN A 225 -2.67 -10.23 5.78
CA ASN A 225 -1.84 -9.84 4.64
C ASN A 225 -0.43 -10.44 4.67
N GLY A 226 -0.13 -11.25 5.68
CA GLY A 226 1.21 -11.78 5.93
C GLY A 226 2.02 -10.86 6.85
N GLY A 227 3.19 -11.34 7.27
CA GLY A 227 4.02 -10.72 8.31
C GLY A 227 4.45 -11.73 9.36
N ASP A 228 5.11 -11.24 10.42
CA ASP A 228 5.46 -12.07 11.56
C ASP A 228 4.24 -12.23 12.48
N LEU A 229 3.76 -13.47 12.62
CA LEU A 229 2.60 -13.79 13.44
C LEU A 229 2.90 -13.72 14.94
N GLU A 230 4.15 -13.91 15.37
CA GLU A 230 4.53 -13.72 16.77
C GLU A 230 4.59 -12.23 17.12
N GLU A 231 5.02 -11.38 16.19
CA GLU A 231 4.92 -9.91 16.34
C GLU A 231 3.45 -9.47 16.42
N ALA A 232 2.59 -9.99 15.53
CA ALA A 232 1.15 -9.74 15.56
C ALA A 232 0.52 -10.19 16.89
N LEU A 233 0.97 -11.33 17.43
CA LEU A 233 0.55 -11.83 18.73
C LEU A 233 1.00 -10.89 19.86
N GLY A 234 2.21 -10.33 19.76
CA GLY A 234 2.70 -9.29 20.67
C GLY A 234 1.81 -8.05 20.66
N TRP A 235 1.49 -7.53 19.47
CA TRP A 235 0.62 -6.35 19.31
C TRP A 235 -0.78 -6.57 19.91
N ILE A 236 -1.43 -7.71 19.60
CA ILE A 236 -2.78 -7.97 20.13
C ILE A 236 -2.78 -8.26 21.63
N ASN A 237 -1.73 -8.87 22.19
CA ASN A 237 -1.63 -9.04 23.64
C ASN A 237 -1.56 -7.68 24.35
N GLY A 238 -0.84 -6.71 23.78
CA GLY A 238 -0.74 -5.35 24.31
C GLY A 238 -2.08 -4.60 24.36
N THR A 239 -3.06 -4.97 23.52
CA THR A 239 -4.40 -4.36 23.53
C THR A 239 -5.33 -4.97 24.57
N ILE A 240 -5.02 -6.19 25.03
CA ILE A 240 -5.79 -6.96 26.00
C ILE A 240 -5.36 -6.61 27.43
N GLU A 241 -4.06 -6.61 27.71
CA GLU A 241 -3.48 -6.50 29.07
C GLU A 241 -2.21 -5.62 29.06
N GLY A 242 -2.40 -4.30 28.89
CA GLY A 242 -1.35 -3.28 28.86
C GLY A 242 -1.59 -2.14 29.88
N MET A 243 -0.61 -1.26 30.07
CA MET A 243 -0.68 -0.27 31.17
C MET A 243 -1.46 1.02 30.84
N PHE A 244 -1.67 1.36 29.57
CA PHE A 244 -2.15 2.70 29.18
C PHE A 244 -3.50 2.75 28.49
N PHE A 245 -3.74 1.88 27.51
CA PHE A 245 -4.93 1.94 26.64
C PHE A 245 -5.61 0.58 26.43
N SER A 246 -5.16 -0.47 27.12
CA SER A 246 -5.72 -1.81 26.90
C SER A 246 -7.12 -1.92 27.48
N GLU A 247 -7.99 -2.60 26.76
CA GLU A 247 -9.27 -3.04 27.27
C GLU A 247 -9.55 -4.37 26.59
N LYS A 248 -9.79 -5.39 27.40
CA LYS A 248 -10.13 -6.73 26.96
C LYS A 248 -11.52 -6.68 26.31
N THR A 249 -11.60 -7.12 25.05
CA THR A 249 -12.85 -7.18 24.29
C THR A 249 -12.98 -8.53 23.61
N PHE A 250 -14.19 -8.88 23.20
CA PHE A 250 -14.38 -10.06 22.37
C PHE A 250 -13.55 -9.98 21.06
N GLY A 251 -13.48 -8.79 20.45
CA GLY A 251 -12.78 -8.58 19.18
C GLY A 251 -11.28 -8.85 19.24
N ASN A 252 -10.59 -8.35 20.27
CA ASN A 252 -9.15 -8.58 20.40
C ASN A 252 -8.80 -10.00 20.85
N LEU A 253 -9.61 -10.62 21.72
CA LEU A 253 -9.47 -12.04 22.05
C LEU A 253 -9.71 -12.93 20.81
N SER A 254 -10.72 -12.61 19.99
CA SER A 254 -10.98 -13.33 18.74
C SER A 254 -9.81 -13.20 17.75
N THR A 255 -9.25 -12.00 17.61
CA THR A 255 -8.05 -11.77 16.77
C THR A 255 -6.86 -12.56 17.28
N LYS A 256 -6.61 -12.56 18.60
CA LYS A 256 -5.57 -13.38 19.26
C LYS A 256 -5.76 -14.86 18.97
N ALA A 257 -6.97 -15.40 19.12
CA ALA A 257 -7.26 -16.79 18.83
C ALA A 257 -7.02 -17.14 17.35
N GLN A 258 -7.35 -16.23 16.42
CA GLN A 258 -7.08 -16.45 14.99
C GLN A 258 -5.58 -16.49 14.68
N ILE A 259 -4.79 -15.60 15.29
CA ILE A 259 -3.32 -15.61 15.20
C ILE A 259 -2.75 -16.91 15.77
N LEU A 260 -3.18 -17.31 16.96
CA LEU A 260 -2.76 -18.57 17.59
C LEU A 260 -3.08 -19.79 16.72
N ASN A 261 -4.26 -19.82 16.09
CA ASN A 261 -4.58 -20.89 15.13
C ASN A 261 -3.62 -20.92 13.93
N LYS A 262 -3.26 -19.76 13.36
CA LYS A 262 -2.27 -19.69 12.25
C LYS A 262 -0.86 -20.08 12.70
N LEU A 263 -0.54 -19.91 13.98
CA LEU A 263 0.70 -20.41 14.62
C LEU A 263 0.63 -21.90 15.01
N ASN A 264 -0.45 -22.61 14.67
CA ASN A 264 -0.71 -24.01 15.08
C ASN A 264 -0.84 -24.21 16.61
N ARG A 265 -1.17 -23.16 17.36
CA ARG A 265 -1.39 -23.15 18.82
C ARG A 265 -2.88 -23.27 19.15
N THR A 266 -3.53 -24.31 18.63
CA THR A 266 -5.00 -24.46 18.63
C THR A 266 -5.60 -24.57 20.02
N ALA A 267 -4.93 -25.25 20.97
CA ALA A 267 -5.43 -25.38 22.34
C ALA A 267 -5.48 -24.02 23.07
N GLU A 268 -4.46 -23.18 22.86
CA GLU A 268 -4.44 -21.82 23.40
C GLU A 268 -5.51 -20.95 22.73
N ALA A 269 -5.69 -21.10 21.41
CA ALA A 269 -6.73 -20.39 20.69
C ALA A 269 -8.14 -20.73 21.21
N ASP A 270 -8.40 -22.01 21.48
CA ASP A 270 -9.67 -22.48 22.04
C ASP A 270 -9.90 -21.88 23.44
N ALA A 271 -8.90 -21.91 24.33
CA ALA A 271 -9.00 -21.33 25.66
C ALA A 271 -9.29 -19.81 25.63
N VAL A 272 -8.64 -19.08 24.73
CA VAL A 272 -8.90 -17.64 24.52
C VAL A 272 -10.33 -17.40 24.05
N MET A 273 -10.86 -18.26 23.18
CA MET A 273 -12.25 -18.12 22.72
C MET A 273 -13.28 -18.48 23.79
N ASP A 274 -12.99 -19.46 24.64
CA ASP A 274 -13.84 -19.79 25.79
C ASP A 274 -13.96 -18.59 26.74
N GLU A 275 -12.87 -17.88 27.00
CA GLU A 275 -12.88 -16.61 27.74
C GLU A 275 -13.69 -15.54 27.00
N ALA A 276 -13.44 -15.35 25.71
CA ALA A 276 -14.13 -14.34 24.90
C ALA A 276 -15.66 -14.54 24.87
N LEU A 277 -16.13 -15.78 24.77
CA LEU A 277 -17.55 -16.14 24.81
C LEU A 277 -18.22 -15.80 26.15
N GLY A 278 -17.43 -15.62 27.22
CA GLY A 278 -17.90 -15.10 28.50
C GLY A 278 -18.54 -13.71 28.38
N MET A 279 -17.93 -12.84 27.56
CA MET A 279 -18.29 -11.42 27.40
C MET A 279 -18.93 -11.06 26.06
N ALA A 280 -18.97 -12.00 25.11
CA ALA A 280 -19.51 -11.76 23.78
C ALA A 280 -20.99 -11.33 23.80
N SER A 281 -21.32 -10.33 22.96
CA SER A 281 -22.69 -9.96 22.64
C SER A 281 -23.41 -11.02 21.82
N VAL A 282 -24.73 -10.88 21.70
CA VAL A 282 -25.57 -11.77 20.87
C VAL A 282 -25.10 -11.85 19.41
N LEU A 283 -24.65 -10.72 18.85
CA LEU A 283 -24.16 -10.63 17.47
C LEU A 283 -22.76 -11.21 17.32
N GLU A 284 -21.88 -11.00 18.29
CA GLU A 284 -20.53 -11.58 18.30
C GLU A 284 -20.56 -13.10 18.39
N MET A 285 -21.38 -13.65 19.29
CA MET A 285 -21.59 -15.11 19.36
C MET A 285 -22.15 -15.65 18.04
N HIS A 286 -23.12 -14.96 17.43
CA HIS A 286 -23.66 -15.36 16.14
C HIS A 286 -22.59 -15.33 15.05
N GLY A 287 -21.79 -14.26 14.99
CA GLY A 287 -20.70 -14.11 14.03
C GLY A 287 -19.65 -15.21 14.15
N TYR A 288 -19.20 -15.51 15.37
CA TYR A 288 -18.22 -16.55 15.64
C TYR A 288 -18.75 -17.95 15.34
N GLY A 289 -20.02 -18.23 15.66
CA GLY A 289 -20.66 -19.48 15.25
C GLY A 289 -20.64 -19.67 13.73
N ARG A 290 -20.90 -18.62 12.94
CA ARG A 290 -20.79 -18.69 11.47
C ARG A 290 -19.36 -18.92 11.00
N GLN A 291 -18.38 -18.25 11.63
CA GLN A 291 -16.97 -18.44 11.33
C GLN A 291 -16.56 -19.91 11.55
N LEU A 292 -16.99 -20.52 12.66
CA LEU A 292 -16.72 -21.93 12.94
C LEU A 292 -17.34 -22.87 11.89
N ILE A 293 -18.55 -22.59 11.41
CA ILE A 293 -19.16 -23.35 10.31
C ILE A 293 -18.30 -23.27 9.04
N GLY A 294 -17.87 -22.06 8.65
CA GLY A 294 -17.01 -21.86 7.48
C GLY A 294 -15.65 -22.56 7.58
N LEU A 295 -15.15 -22.75 8.82
CA LEU A 295 -13.95 -23.54 9.11
C LEU A 295 -14.21 -25.05 9.23
N GLY A 296 -15.44 -25.52 8.99
CA GLY A 296 -15.83 -26.93 9.10
C GLY A 296 -15.99 -27.43 10.54
N LYS A 297 -15.89 -26.57 11.56
CA LYS A 297 -16.01 -26.91 12.99
C LYS A 297 -17.47 -26.89 13.45
N LYS A 298 -18.31 -27.73 12.82
CA LYS A 298 -19.77 -27.70 12.94
C LYS A 298 -20.28 -27.97 14.35
N GLU A 299 -19.63 -28.89 15.08
CA GLU A 299 -19.99 -29.26 16.44
C GLU A 299 -19.73 -28.10 17.41
N LYS A 300 -18.55 -27.48 17.32
CA LYS A 300 -18.22 -26.28 18.09
C LYS A 300 -19.16 -25.11 17.76
N ALA A 301 -19.51 -24.93 16.49
CA ALA A 301 -20.49 -23.91 16.11
C ALA A 301 -21.84 -24.16 16.79
N MET A 302 -22.33 -25.40 16.79
CA MET A 302 -23.57 -25.78 17.48
C MET A 302 -23.50 -25.48 18.99
N GLU A 303 -22.36 -25.72 19.65
CA GLU A 303 -22.15 -25.37 21.05
C GLU A 303 -22.25 -23.86 21.29
N VAL A 304 -21.60 -23.05 20.46
CA VAL A 304 -21.67 -21.57 20.52
C VAL A 304 -23.10 -21.07 20.31
N PHE A 305 -23.83 -21.60 19.32
CA PHE A 305 -25.22 -21.18 19.08
C PHE A 305 -26.16 -21.61 20.21
N LYS A 306 -25.95 -22.79 20.81
CA LYS A 306 -26.68 -23.21 22.03
C LYS A 306 -26.38 -22.30 23.20
N MET A 307 -25.12 -21.88 23.39
CA MET A 307 -24.74 -20.93 24.43
C MET A 307 -25.43 -19.57 24.20
N ASN A 308 -25.43 -19.08 22.97
CA ASN A 308 -26.11 -17.84 22.59
C ASN A 308 -27.61 -17.93 22.86
N ALA A 309 -28.26 -19.05 22.50
CA ALA A 309 -29.68 -19.29 22.75
C ALA A 309 -30.03 -19.33 24.24
N LYS A 310 -29.11 -19.84 25.08
CA LYS A 310 -29.29 -19.85 26.53
C LYS A 310 -29.16 -18.44 27.13
N LYS A 311 -28.18 -17.66 26.69
CA LYS A 311 -27.88 -16.32 27.24
C LYS A 311 -28.85 -15.24 26.73
N ASN A 312 -29.25 -15.30 25.46
CA ASN A 312 -29.92 -14.21 24.75
C ASN A 312 -31.30 -14.64 24.18
N LYS A 313 -32.03 -15.47 24.93
CA LYS A 313 -33.32 -16.03 24.46
C LYS A 313 -34.27 -14.92 24.02
N GLY A 314 -34.83 -15.06 22.81
CA GLY A 314 -35.79 -14.10 22.27
C GLY A 314 -35.17 -13.06 21.34
N GLU A 315 -33.84 -12.90 21.37
CA GLU A 315 -33.14 -12.01 20.45
C GLU A 315 -33.15 -12.56 19.01
N TRP A 316 -33.16 -11.65 18.03
CA TRP A 316 -33.40 -12.00 16.63
C TRP A 316 -32.40 -13.01 16.02
N PRO A 317 -31.07 -12.93 16.25
CA PRO A 317 -30.13 -13.75 15.50
C PRO A 317 -29.94 -15.13 16.14
N VAL A 318 -30.54 -15.38 17.31
CA VAL A 318 -30.37 -16.61 18.06
C VAL A 318 -30.93 -17.81 17.29
N ASP A 319 -32.21 -17.74 16.90
CA ASP A 319 -32.84 -18.83 16.16
C ASP A 319 -32.27 -18.93 14.74
N TYR A 320 -31.87 -17.82 14.14
CA TYR A 320 -31.19 -17.87 12.85
C TYR A 320 -29.84 -18.60 12.96
N GLY A 321 -29.09 -18.36 14.03
CA GLY A 321 -27.85 -19.07 14.33
C GLY A 321 -28.05 -20.57 14.55
N MET A 322 -29.05 -20.95 15.35
CA MET A 322 -29.44 -22.35 15.53
C MET A 322 -29.81 -23.01 14.21
N ALA A 323 -30.56 -22.32 13.34
CA ALA A 323 -30.89 -22.83 12.02
C ALA A 323 -29.66 -23.12 11.16
N ARG A 324 -28.69 -22.19 11.16
CA ARG A 324 -27.40 -22.38 10.46
C ARG A 324 -26.63 -23.59 10.96
N ALA A 325 -26.57 -23.79 12.28
CA ALA A 325 -25.89 -24.93 12.88
C ALA A 325 -26.56 -26.27 12.51
N TYR A 326 -27.89 -26.35 12.60
CA TYR A 326 -28.63 -27.56 12.20
C TYR A 326 -28.49 -27.85 10.71
N SER A 327 -28.54 -26.81 9.87
CA SER A 327 -28.32 -26.94 8.43
C SER A 327 -26.94 -27.50 8.14
N ALA A 328 -25.89 -26.95 8.74
CA ALA A 328 -24.51 -27.42 8.54
C ALA A 328 -24.34 -28.91 8.93
N MET A 329 -25.13 -29.39 9.89
CA MET A 329 -25.17 -30.80 10.32
C MET A 329 -26.12 -31.69 9.49
N GLY A 330 -26.74 -31.16 8.43
CA GLY A 330 -27.68 -31.89 7.56
C GLY A 330 -29.10 -32.06 8.13
N ASN A 331 -29.42 -31.41 9.25
CA ASN A 331 -30.76 -31.48 9.86
C ASN A 331 -31.64 -30.32 9.38
N TYR A 332 -32.05 -30.39 8.11
CA TYR A 332 -32.82 -29.32 7.46
C TYR A 332 -34.21 -29.12 8.07
N THR A 333 -34.82 -30.18 8.61
CA THR A 333 -36.12 -30.08 9.32
C THR A 333 -36.00 -29.22 10.58
N ALA A 334 -34.97 -29.45 11.41
CA ALA A 334 -34.72 -28.62 12.59
C ALA A 334 -34.31 -27.20 12.20
N ALA A 335 -33.49 -27.05 11.15
CA ALA A 335 -33.10 -25.75 10.63
C ALA A 335 -34.31 -24.91 10.20
N LEU A 336 -35.25 -25.51 9.45
CA LEU A 336 -36.45 -24.83 8.98
C LEU A 336 -37.36 -24.39 10.15
N LYS A 337 -37.47 -25.22 11.19
CA LYS A 337 -38.20 -24.87 12.42
C LYS A 337 -37.63 -23.60 13.06
N HIS A 338 -36.30 -23.52 13.18
CA HIS A 338 -35.64 -22.35 13.75
C HIS A 338 -35.71 -21.11 12.84
N LEU A 339 -35.61 -21.25 11.51
CA LEU A 339 -35.81 -20.12 10.60
C LEU A 339 -37.21 -19.51 10.70
N LYS A 340 -38.25 -20.34 10.87
CA LYS A 340 -39.62 -19.83 11.09
C LYS A 340 -39.74 -18.98 12.35
N ILE A 341 -39.03 -19.33 13.41
CA ILE A 341 -38.97 -18.52 14.64
C ILE A 341 -38.19 -17.22 14.39
N ALA A 342 -37.05 -17.31 13.69
CA ALA A 342 -36.23 -16.15 13.35
C ALA A 342 -36.98 -15.14 12.46
N ALA A 343 -37.79 -15.62 11.50
CA ALA A 343 -38.59 -14.78 10.61
C ALA A 343 -39.52 -13.83 11.38
N GLY A 344 -40.13 -14.31 12.47
CA GLY A 344 -41.00 -13.50 13.33
C GLY A 344 -40.26 -12.44 14.18
N ARG A 345 -38.92 -12.43 14.14
CA ARG A 345 -38.08 -11.51 14.95
C ARG A 345 -37.11 -10.69 14.11
N ALA A 346 -37.07 -10.90 12.79
CA ALA A 346 -36.11 -10.24 11.92
C ALA A 346 -36.28 -8.71 11.95
N PRO A 347 -35.19 -7.94 12.14
CA PRO A 347 -35.28 -6.51 12.46
C PRO A 347 -35.59 -5.64 11.23
N ASP A 348 -35.35 -6.13 10.02
CA ASP A 348 -35.48 -5.37 8.79
C ASP A 348 -35.80 -6.27 7.58
N ALA A 349 -36.18 -5.65 6.47
CA ALA A 349 -36.55 -6.33 5.24
C ALA A 349 -35.40 -7.16 4.64
N LEU A 350 -34.15 -6.71 4.81
CA LEU A 350 -32.98 -7.43 4.29
C LEU A 350 -32.84 -8.79 4.99
N ASN A 351 -32.96 -8.81 6.31
CA ASN A 351 -32.92 -10.03 7.11
C ASN A 351 -34.15 -10.93 6.86
N GLN A 352 -35.34 -10.35 6.70
CA GLN A 352 -36.55 -11.11 6.33
C GLN A 352 -36.39 -11.82 4.98
N ASN A 353 -35.89 -11.11 3.96
CA ASN A 353 -35.65 -11.66 2.62
C ASN A 353 -34.58 -12.77 2.64
N ALA A 354 -33.51 -12.58 3.43
CA ALA A 354 -32.48 -13.60 3.60
C ALA A 354 -33.03 -14.87 4.26
N ILE A 355 -33.88 -14.72 5.27
CA ILE A 355 -34.54 -15.87 5.92
C ILE A 355 -35.48 -16.58 4.94
N ALA A 356 -36.31 -15.85 4.20
CA ALA A 356 -37.22 -16.44 3.21
C ALA A 356 -36.45 -17.24 2.14
N THR A 357 -35.35 -16.67 1.63
CA THR A 357 -34.45 -17.36 0.69
C THR A 357 -33.88 -18.65 1.29
N ASN A 358 -33.42 -18.60 2.54
CA ASN A 358 -32.86 -19.76 3.21
C ASN A 358 -33.91 -20.83 3.55
N MET A 359 -35.16 -20.44 3.82
CA MET A 359 -36.26 -21.40 4.00
C MET A 359 -36.50 -22.18 2.71
N ALA A 360 -36.55 -21.52 1.56
CA ALA A 360 -36.72 -22.18 0.26
C ALA A 360 -35.57 -23.17 -0.04
N LYS A 361 -34.32 -22.79 0.27
CA LYS A 361 -33.17 -23.71 0.17
C LYS A 361 -33.35 -24.97 1.01
N LEU A 362 -33.70 -24.81 2.29
CA LEU A 362 -33.89 -25.95 3.19
C LEU A 362 -35.05 -26.85 2.74
N GLU A 363 -36.12 -26.28 2.20
CA GLU A 363 -37.25 -27.03 1.63
C GLU A 363 -36.83 -27.87 0.41
N ASN A 364 -35.81 -27.43 -0.32
CA ASN A 364 -35.19 -28.18 -1.41
C ASN A 364 -34.05 -29.12 -0.96
N GLY A 365 -33.77 -29.20 0.35
CA GLY A 365 -32.68 -30.02 0.88
C GLY A 365 -31.28 -29.44 0.67
N GLU A 366 -31.19 -28.12 0.50
CA GLU A 366 -29.93 -27.40 0.32
C GLU A 366 -29.46 -26.75 1.64
N ASP A 367 -28.14 -26.73 1.85
CA ASP A 367 -27.54 -26.04 2.99
C ASP A 367 -27.61 -24.51 2.85
N ILE A 368 -27.76 -23.80 3.98
CA ILE A 368 -27.89 -22.34 4.02
C ILE A 368 -26.60 -21.59 4.39
N ASN A 369 -25.48 -22.30 4.55
CA ASN A 369 -24.20 -21.72 4.93
C ASN A 369 -23.26 -21.49 3.76
#